data_AF-M7SZN3-F1
#
_entry.id   AF-M7SZN3-F1
#
_cell.length_a   1.000
_cell.length_b   1.000
_cell.length_c   1.000
_cell.angle_alpha   90.00
_cell.angle_beta   90.00
_cell.angle_gamma   90.00
#
_symmetry.space_group_name_H-M   'P 1'
#
loop_
_entity.id
_entity.type
_entity.pdbx_description
1 polymer ?
#
loop_
_entity_poly.entity_id
_entity_poly.type
_entity_poly.pdbx_seq_one_letter_code
_entity_poly.pdbx_strand_id
1 'polypeptide(L)'
;MSTNEELPYLQVFTPLTFTSTISILPREDLDGAKPLMQKHAISVSSSPPGLFAARVEMTVNTKTLSVSELSVPQLDPSARRELQPFVQRIIHGGNHNSALTRNVSVITWAMGEWVRLATRRARFWCAVERELTSPKGIAKCMRQMKKSNNKRRKVGRGRPPAGDADTDTDGEDNDELEEKTAVEKKNHFSRADLMRYMGKNSFDLDLPGLGSEASEEQPSVRIQWKIELDWTGEARSKIGLFVAAPAKWHGNDKGRKSLAGIPAMFDQLIRKDEDPMDAVKTVVALLAGDGRS
;
A
#
# COMPACT_ATOMS: atom_id res chain seq x y z
N MET A 1 -6.87 -32.72 20.49
CA MET A 1 -7.09 -31.37 19.95
C MET A 1 -8.02 -31.49 18.76
N SER A 2 -9.02 -30.61 18.67
CA SER A 2 -9.96 -30.59 17.55
C SER A 2 -9.56 -29.52 16.53
N THR A 3 -9.96 -29.69 15.26
CA THR A 3 -9.71 -28.71 14.20
C THR A 3 -10.21 -27.30 14.55
N ASN A 4 -11.28 -27.20 15.34
CA ASN A 4 -11.83 -25.91 15.79
C ASN A 4 -10.93 -25.19 16.80
N GLU A 5 -10.11 -25.93 17.55
CA GLU A 5 -9.15 -25.37 18.51
C GLU A 5 -7.88 -24.89 17.80
N GLU A 6 -7.42 -25.60 16.77
CA GLU A 6 -6.16 -25.33 16.07
C GLU A 6 -6.28 -24.28 14.95
N LEU A 7 -7.42 -24.25 14.26
CA LEU A 7 -7.63 -23.37 13.10
C LEU A 7 -7.38 -21.88 13.38
N PRO A 8 -7.84 -21.31 14.51
CA PRO A 8 -7.55 -19.92 14.83
C PRO A 8 -6.05 -19.63 14.88
N TYR A 9 -5.23 -20.53 15.46
CA TYR A 9 -3.77 -20.35 15.54
C TYR A 9 -3.10 -20.38 14.17
N LEU A 10 -3.59 -21.21 13.24
CA LEU A 10 -3.08 -21.24 11.86
C LEU A 10 -3.45 -19.99 11.06
N GLN A 11 -4.60 -19.37 11.39
CA GLN A 11 -5.09 -18.17 10.69
C GLN A 11 -4.44 -16.86 11.16
N VAL A 12 -3.81 -16.82 12.35
CA VAL A 12 -3.13 -15.62 12.85
C VAL A 12 -2.03 -15.12 11.91
N PHE A 13 -1.39 -16.01 11.16
CA PHE A 13 -0.21 -15.70 10.35
C PHE A 13 -0.53 -15.29 8.91
N THR A 14 -1.81 -15.12 8.57
CA THR A 14 -2.20 -14.79 7.20
C THR A 14 -3.40 -13.84 7.18
N PRO A 15 -3.43 -12.87 6.26
CA PRO A 15 -4.62 -12.05 6.05
C PRO A 15 -5.71 -12.79 5.26
N LEU A 16 -5.55 -14.10 5.02
CA LEU A 16 -6.42 -14.92 4.19
C LEU A 16 -7.11 -16.04 4.98
N THR A 17 -8.37 -16.26 4.64
CA THR A 17 -9.16 -17.41 5.05
C THR A 17 -9.35 -18.36 3.87
N PHE A 18 -9.14 -19.65 4.11
CA PHE A 18 -9.24 -20.70 3.11
C PHE A 18 -10.39 -21.64 3.43
N THR A 19 -11.19 -21.99 2.42
CA THR A 19 -12.14 -23.10 2.47
C THR A 19 -11.89 -24.02 1.27
N SER A 20 -12.00 -25.33 1.47
CA SER A 20 -11.68 -26.29 0.42
C SER A 20 -12.69 -27.42 0.33
N THR A 21 -12.99 -27.83 -0.91
CA THR A 21 -13.69 -29.07 -1.23
C THR A 21 -12.73 -29.99 -1.97
N ILE A 22 -12.63 -31.23 -1.51
CA ILE A 22 -11.79 -32.26 -2.13
C ILE A 22 -12.71 -33.29 -2.79
N SER A 23 -12.48 -33.58 -4.06
CA SER A 23 -13.16 -34.65 -4.80
C SER A 23 -12.16 -35.61 -5.40
N ILE A 24 -12.53 -36.89 -5.43
CA ILE A 24 -11.73 -37.93 -6.09
C ILE A 24 -12.17 -37.98 -7.55
N LEU A 25 -11.22 -37.87 -8.48
CA LEU A 25 -11.53 -37.99 -9.90
C LEU A 25 -11.70 -39.47 -10.28
N PRO A 26 -12.71 -39.81 -11.11
CA PRO A 26 -12.89 -41.16 -11.62
C PRO A 26 -11.62 -41.66 -12.31
N ARG A 27 -11.27 -42.93 -12.07
CA ARG A 27 -10.20 -43.58 -12.85
C ARG A 27 -10.77 -43.92 -14.22
N GLU A 28 -10.12 -43.43 -15.27
CA GLU A 28 -10.47 -43.82 -16.65
C GLU A 28 -10.04 -45.26 -16.96
N ASP A 29 -9.05 -45.79 -16.22
CA ASP A 29 -8.45 -47.10 -16.50
C ASP A 29 -8.89 -48.14 -15.47
N LEU A 30 -9.55 -49.21 -15.94
CA LEU A 30 -10.00 -50.34 -15.11
C LEU A 30 -8.84 -51.18 -14.57
N ASP A 31 -7.68 -51.14 -15.23
CA ASP A 31 -6.48 -51.94 -14.87
C ASP A 31 -5.67 -51.33 -13.71
N GLY A 32 -6.10 -50.18 -13.17
CA GLY A 32 -5.43 -49.55 -12.02
C GLY A 32 -4.03 -48.98 -12.29
N ALA A 33 -3.61 -48.92 -13.56
CA ALA A 33 -2.30 -48.43 -13.97
C ALA A 33 -2.13 -46.91 -13.75
N LYS A 34 -3.18 -46.12 -14.02
CA LYS A 34 -3.19 -44.68 -13.72
C LYS A 34 -3.41 -44.43 -12.23
N PRO A 35 -2.62 -43.52 -11.62
CA PRO A 35 -2.77 -43.17 -10.21
C PRO A 35 -4.11 -42.48 -9.96
N LEU A 36 -4.64 -42.66 -8.74
CA LEU A 36 -5.84 -41.94 -8.32
C LEU A 36 -5.53 -40.45 -8.21
N MET A 37 -6.39 -39.61 -8.79
CA MET A 37 -6.23 -38.15 -8.79
C MET A 37 -7.26 -37.52 -7.85
N GLN A 38 -6.85 -36.52 -7.10
CA GLN A 38 -7.70 -35.72 -6.24
C GLN A 38 -7.78 -34.30 -6.80
N LYS A 39 -9.00 -33.79 -6.97
CA LYS A 39 -9.24 -32.39 -7.31
C LYS A 39 -9.56 -31.61 -6.05
N HIS A 40 -8.82 -30.53 -5.83
CA HIS A 40 -9.02 -29.59 -4.74
C HIS A 40 -9.57 -28.29 -5.34
N ALA A 41 -10.76 -27.89 -4.92
CA ALA A 41 -11.29 -26.56 -5.17
C ALA A 41 -11.15 -25.75 -3.88
N ILE A 42 -10.31 -24.70 -3.91
CA ILE A 42 -9.99 -23.87 -2.76
C ILE A 42 -10.52 -22.47 -3.00
N SER A 43 -11.40 -22.01 -2.12
CA SER A 43 -11.82 -20.62 -2.07
C SER A 43 -10.94 -19.86 -1.09
N VAL A 44 -10.40 -18.74 -1.54
CA VAL A 44 -9.52 -17.86 -0.78
C VAL A 44 -10.25 -16.53 -0.59
N SER A 45 -10.30 -16.05 0.64
CA SER A 45 -10.92 -14.77 0.98
C SER A 45 -10.03 -13.99 1.95
N SER A 46 -10.17 -12.68 2.00
CA SER A 46 -9.51 -11.84 3.01
C SER A 46 -10.14 -12.03 4.40
N SER A 47 -9.37 -11.74 5.45
CA SER A 47 -9.86 -11.61 6.82
C SER A 47 -9.58 -10.19 7.35
N PRO A 48 -10.62 -9.40 7.70
CA PRO A 48 -12.05 -9.69 7.55
C PRO A 48 -12.49 -9.79 6.06
N PRO A 49 -13.61 -10.48 5.78
CA PRO A 49 -14.03 -10.77 4.41
C PRO A 49 -14.41 -9.52 3.60
N GLY A 50 -14.18 -9.62 2.30
CA GLY A 50 -14.71 -8.68 1.30
C GLY A 50 -13.74 -7.60 0.83
N LEU A 51 -12.43 -7.73 1.03
CA LEU A 51 -11.41 -6.90 0.36
C LEU A 51 -10.69 -7.61 -0.79
N PHE A 52 -10.78 -8.94 -0.80
CA PHE A 52 -10.13 -9.83 -1.76
C PHE A 52 -10.84 -11.18 -1.76
N ALA A 53 -11.00 -11.74 -2.96
CA ALA A 53 -11.45 -13.10 -3.18
C ALA A 53 -10.72 -13.76 -4.37
N ALA A 54 -10.40 -15.03 -4.25
CA ALA A 54 -9.86 -15.84 -5.33
C ALA A 54 -10.33 -17.29 -5.23
N ARG A 55 -10.22 -18.03 -6.32
CA ARG A 55 -10.45 -19.47 -6.39
C ARG A 55 -9.23 -20.13 -7.00
N VAL A 56 -8.69 -21.13 -6.30
CA VAL A 56 -7.58 -21.95 -6.74
C VAL A 56 -8.10 -23.36 -6.97
N GLU A 57 -7.80 -23.94 -8.12
CA GLU A 57 -8.09 -25.35 -8.41
C GLU A 57 -6.79 -26.08 -8.66
N MET A 58 -6.59 -27.20 -7.97
CA MET A 58 -5.43 -28.07 -8.21
C MET A 58 -5.83 -29.53 -8.30
N THR A 59 -5.11 -30.28 -9.14
CA THR A 59 -5.22 -31.72 -9.25
C THR A 59 -3.94 -32.34 -8.69
N VAL A 60 -4.09 -33.26 -7.74
CA VAL A 60 -3.00 -33.90 -7.00
C VAL A 60 -3.00 -35.39 -7.31
N ASN A 61 -1.82 -35.92 -7.65
CA ASN A 61 -1.61 -37.35 -7.75
C ASN A 61 -1.45 -37.94 -6.35
N THR A 62 -2.36 -38.81 -5.94
CA THR A 62 -2.37 -39.37 -4.58
C THR A 62 -1.21 -40.32 -4.29
N LYS A 63 -0.56 -40.87 -5.33
CA LYS A 63 0.57 -41.79 -5.18
C LYS A 63 1.89 -41.05 -5.00
N THR A 64 2.11 -39.99 -5.78
CA THR A 64 3.36 -39.20 -5.75
C THR A 64 3.24 -37.94 -4.89
N LEU A 65 2.03 -37.57 -4.48
CA LEU A 65 1.69 -36.30 -3.82
C LEU A 65 2.08 -35.06 -4.63
N SER A 66 2.33 -35.21 -5.94
CA SER A 66 2.69 -34.12 -6.83
C SER A 66 1.46 -33.42 -7.40
N VAL A 67 1.51 -32.10 -7.49
CA VAL A 67 0.49 -31.30 -8.19
C VAL A 67 0.65 -31.48 -9.69
N SER A 68 -0.30 -32.17 -10.32
CA SER A 68 -0.31 -32.39 -11.77
C SER A 68 -0.87 -31.19 -12.52
N GLU A 69 -1.86 -30.50 -11.96
CA GLU A 69 -2.51 -29.35 -12.57
C GLU A 69 -2.74 -28.28 -11.50
N LEU A 70 -2.56 -27.02 -11.87
CA LEU A 70 -2.86 -25.88 -11.01
C LEU A 70 -3.45 -24.76 -11.86
N SER A 71 -4.54 -24.16 -11.39
CA SER A 71 -5.16 -23.02 -12.02
C SER A 71 -5.77 -22.07 -10.99
N VAL A 72 -5.90 -20.80 -11.38
CA VAL A 72 -6.58 -19.77 -10.58
C VAL A 72 -7.71 -19.22 -11.44
N PRO A 73 -8.86 -19.93 -11.54
CA PRO A 73 -9.96 -19.54 -12.43
C PRO A 73 -10.60 -18.20 -12.05
N GLN A 74 -10.55 -17.81 -10.78
CA GLN A 74 -11.09 -16.56 -10.29
C GLN A 74 -10.04 -15.82 -9.47
N LEU A 75 -9.81 -14.56 -9.83
CA LEU A 75 -8.97 -13.62 -9.11
C LEU A 75 -9.70 -12.28 -9.00
N ASP A 76 -9.61 -11.66 -7.82
CA ASP A 76 -10.18 -10.35 -7.53
C ASP A 76 -9.81 -9.34 -8.63
N PRO A 77 -10.77 -8.62 -9.24
CA PRO A 77 -10.50 -7.65 -10.29
C PRO A 77 -9.44 -6.61 -9.92
N SER A 78 -9.42 -6.20 -8.64
CA SER A 78 -8.47 -5.22 -8.11
C SER A 78 -7.03 -5.73 -8.12
N ALA A 79 -6.86 -7.05 -7.98
CA ALA A 79 -5.56 -7.69 -7.90
C ALA A 79 -5.01 -8.13 -9.26
N ARG A 80 -5.85 -8.26 -10.30
CA ARG A 80 -5.45 -8.83 -11.60
C ARG A 80 -4.22 -8.16 -12.19
N ARG A 81 -4.13 -6.83 -12.16
CA ARG A 81 -3.02 -6.10 -12.79
C ARG A 81 -1.65 -6.41 -12.16
N GLU A 82 -1.62 -6.68 -10.86
CA GLU A 82 -0.36 -6.88 -10.11
C GLU A 82 -0.09 -8.37 -9.86
N LEU A 83 -1.11 -9.17 -9.50
CA LEU A 83 -0.97 -10.59 -9.17
C LEU A 83 -1.05 -11.52 -10.39
N GLN A 84 -1.90 -11.24 -11.39
CA GLN A 84 -2.16 -12.22 -12.47
C GLN A 84 -0.90 -12.58 -13.27
N PRO A 85 -0.02 -11.63 -13.65
CA PRO A 85 1.22 -11.99 -14.35
C PRO A 85 2.12 -12.91 -13.54
N PHE A 86 2.19 -12.70 -12.22
CA PHE A 86 2.94 -13.56 -11.31
C PHE A 86 2.32 -14.97 -11.24
N VAL A 87 1.00 -15.06 -11.01
CA VAL A 87 0.26 -16.33 -10.95
C VAL A 87 0.43 -17.14 -12.23
N GLN A 88 0.30 -16.50 -13.41
CA GLN A 88 0.49 -17.16 -14.70
C GLN A 88 1.91 -17.69 -14.87
N ARG A 89 2.93 -16.94 -14.42
CA ARG A 89 4.34 -17.38 -14.45
C ARG A 89 4.56 -18.65 -13.62
N ILE A 90 3.96 -18.71 -12.42
CA ILE A 90 4.03 -19.87 -11.54
C ILE A 90 3.27 -21.08 -12.12
N ILE A 91 2.09 -20.88 -12.70
CA ILE A 91 1.29 -21.98 -13.28
C ILE A 91 1.98 -22.62 -14.49
N HIS A 92 2.47 -21.80 -15.43
CA HIS A 92 2.98 -22.28 -16.72
C HIS A 92 4.49 -22.58 -16.71
N GLY A 93 5.19 -22.33 -15.61
CA GLY A 93 6.64 -22.55 -15.53
C GLY A 93 7.45 -21.52 -16.31
N GLY A 94 7.06 -20.23 -16.22
CA GLY A 94 7.80 -19.12 -16.82
C GLY A 94 9.10 -18.75 -16.08
N ASN A 95 9.44 -19.48 -15.02
CA ASN A 95 10.69 -19.35 -14.28
C ASN A 95 11.65 -20.46 -14.72
N HIS A 96 12.96 -20.18 -14.79
CA HIS A 96 14.00 -21.19 -15.02
C HIS A 96 14.16 -22.21 -13.88
N ASN A 97 13.24 -22.24 -12.90
CA ASN A 97 13.27 -23.09 -11.73
C ASN A 97 11.99 -23.95 -11.67
N SER A 98 12.14 -25.25 -11.89
CA SER A 98 11.05 -26.22 -11.87
C SER A 98 10.35 -26.33 -10.52
N ALA A 99 11.02 -26.00 -9.41
CA ALA A 99 10.43 -26.02 -8.07
C ALA A 99 9.35 -24.95 -7.85
N LEU A 100 9.34 -23.92 -8.71
CA LEU A 100 8.31 -22.88 -8.70
C LEU A 100 7.14 -23.23 -9.61
N THR A 101 7.28 -24.18 -10.53
CA THR A 101 6.19 -24.52 -11.45
C THR A 101 5.05 -25.23 -10.71
N ARG A 102 3.82 -24.73 -10.87
CA ARG A 102 2.61 -25.23 -10.21
C ARG A 102 2.72 -25.25 -8.67
N ASN A 103 3.47 -24.31 -8.11
CA ASN A 103 3.62 -24.19 -6.66
C ASN A 103 2.45 -23.40 -6.04
N VAL A 104 1.51 -24.13 -5.43
CA VAL A 104 0.32 -23.54 -4.80
C VAL A 104 0.67 -22.64 -3.61
N SER A 105 1.68 -23.01 -2.81
CA SER A 105 2.10 -22.26 -1.63
C SER A 105 2.64 -20.88 -2.00
N VAL A 106 3.43 -20.80 -3.07
CA VAL A 106 3.97 -19.53 -3.59
C VAL A 106 2.85 -18.61 -4.09
N ILE A 107 1.83 -19.17 -4.75
CA ILE A 107 0.66 -18.40 -5.21
C ILE A 107 -0.15 -17.87 -4.02
N THR A 108 -0.44 -18.70 -3.02
CA THR A 108 -1.25 -18.28 -1.87
C THR A 108 -0.49 -17.31 -0.95
N TRP A 109 0.83 -17.47 -0.84
CA TRP A 109 1.71 -16.50 -0.18
C TRP A 109 1.63 -15.13 -0.87
N ALA A 110 1.85 -15.10 -2.19
CA ALA A 110 1.73 -13.88 -2.99
C ALA A 110 0.38 -13.19 -2.86
N MET A 111 -0.72 -13.95 -2.85
CA MET A 111 -2.06 -13.41 -2.60
C MET A 111 -2.14 -12.72 -1.23
N GLY A 112 -1.60 -13.35 -0.18
CA GLY A 112 -1.61 -12.78 1.18
C GLY A 112 -0.79 -11.50 1.27
N GLU A 113 0.42 -11.52 0.72
CA GLU A 113 1.32 -10.36 0.70
C GLU A 113 0.75 -9.19 -0.12
N TRP A 114 0.11 -9.48 -1.25
CA TRP A 114 -0.60 -8.46 -2.00
C TRP A 114 -1.77 -7.88 -1.21
N VAL A 115 -2.59 -8.70 -0.54
CA VAL A 115 -3.71 -8.21 0.30
C VAL A 115 -3.19 -7.29 1.41
N ARG A 116 -2.10 -7.67 2.07
CA ARG A 116 -1.47 -6.88 3.14
C ARG A 116 -1.03 -5.51 2.62
N LEU A 117 -0.28 -5.47 1.52
CA LEU A 117 0.21 -4.21 0.95
C LEU A 117 -0.89 -3.37 0.29
N ALA A 118 -1.82 -3.99 -0.42
CA ALA A 118 -2.95 -3.32 -1.06
C ALA A 118 -3.88 -2.67 -0.01
N THR A 119 -4.10 -3.34 1.12
CA THR A 119 -4.86 -2.76 2.24
C THR A 119 -4.14 -1.56 2.84
N ARG A 120 -2.81 -1.64 3.05
CA ARG A 120 -2.01 -0.50 3.52
C ARG A 120 -2.08 0.67 2.54
N ARG A 121 -1.92 0.40 1.25
CA ARG A 121 -2.05 1.39 0.16
C ARG A 121 -3.45 2.01 0.13
N ALA A 122 -4.50 1.21 0.28
CA ALA A 122 -5.88 1.70 0.28
C ALA A 122 -6.15 2.64 1.45
N ARG A 123 -5.69 2.30 2.66
CA ARG A 123 -5.77 3.19 3.84
C ARG A 123 -5.03 4.50 3.60
N PHE A 124 -3.85 4.43 3.00
CA PHE A 124 -3.09 5.62 2.63
C PHE A 124 -3.88 6.51 1.65
N TRP A 125 -4.50 5.93 0.61
CA TRP A 125 -5.35 6.68 -0.32
C TRP A 125 -6.54 7.35 0.36
N CYS A 126 -7.23 6.67 1.27
CA CYS A 126 -8.31 7.28 2.04
C CYS A 126 -7.80 8.45 2.90
N ALA A 127 -6.62 8.32 3.51
CA ALA A 127 -6.03 9.38 4.31
C ALA A 127 -5.63 10.59 3.45
N VAL A 128 -5.04 10.34 2.27
CA VAL A 128 -4.70 11.39 1.29
C VAL A 128 -5.95 12.14 0.86
N GLU A 129 -7.01 11.43 0.48
CA GLU A 129 -8.27 12.05 0.05
C GLU A 129 -8.88 12.93 1.15
N ARG A 130 -8.89 12.42 2.39
CA ARG A 130 -9.46 13.13 3.54
C ARG A 130 -8.65 14.37 3.93
N GLU A 131 -7.32 14.28 3.87
CA GLU A 131 -6.43 15.31 4.42
C GLU A 131 -5.93 16.32 3.39
N LEU A 132 -5.84 15.95 2.11
CA LEU A 132 -5.12 16.75 1.10
C LEU A 132 -5.98 17.19 -0.08
N THR A 133 -7.19 16.64 -0.26
CA THR A 133 -8.10 17.12 -1.32
C THR A 133 -8.79 18.44 -0.95
N SER A 134 -8.89 18.77 0.35
CA SER A 134 -9.56 20.00 0.78
C SER A 134 -8.58 21.18 0.91
N PRO A 135 -8.95 22.42 0.50
CA PRO A 135 -8.11 23.60 0.68
C PRO A 135 -7.73 23.86 2.16
N LYS A 136 -8.65 23.54 3.08
CA LYS A 136 -8.41 23.61 4.53
C LYS A 136 -7.32 22.63 4.97
N GLY A 137 -7.32 21.42 4.41
CA GLY A 137 -6.31 20.39 4.65
C GLY A 137 -4.93 20.79 4.16
N ILE A 138 -4.84 21.33 2.94
CA ILE A 138 -3.60 21.88 2.37
C ILE A 138 -3.07 23.04 3.25
N ALA A 139 -3.95 23.96 3.66
CA ALA A 139 -3.59 25.06 4.54
C ALA A 139 -3.09 24.59 5.92
N LYS A 140 -3.65 23.51 6.47
CA LYS A 140 -3.18 22.88 7.71
C LYS A 140 -1.75 22.35 7.55
N CYS A 141 -1.45 21.67 6.45
CA CYS A 141 -0.12 21.15 6.15
C CYS A 141 0.93 22.27 6.08
N MET A 142 0.61 23.38 5.40
CA MET A 142 1.49 24.56 5.35
C MET A 142 1.78 25.13 6.75
N ARG A 143 0.77 25.23 7.61
CA ARG A 143 0.94 25.75 8.98
C ARG A 143 1.82 24.82 9.82
N GLN A 144 1.64 23.51 9.71
CA GLN A 144 2.46 22.53 10.41
C GLN A 144 3.92 22.59 9.97
N MET A 145 4.18 22.70 8.66
CA MET A 145 5.53 22.83 8.12
C MET A 145 6.24 24.09 8.64
N LYS A 146 5.55 25.24 8.67
CA LYS A 146 6.11 26.50 9.23
C LYS A 146 6.48 26.36 10.70
N LYS A 147 5.64 25.70 11.51
CA LYS A 147 5.91 25.44 12.93
C LYS A 147 7.14 24.53 13.11
N SER A 148 7.21 23.43 12.37
CA SER A 148 8.34 22.49 12.40
C SER A 148 9.66 23.16 12.03
N ASN A 149 9.66 23.98 10.98
CA ASN A 149 10.85 24.69 10.55
C ASN A 149 11.30 25.76 11.57
N ASN A 150 10.37 26.46 12.21
CA ASN A 150 10.69 27.38 13.30
C ASN A 150 11.26 26.67 14.54
N LYS A 151 10.74 25.49 14.90
CA LYS A 151 11.27 24.68 16.01
C LYS A 151 12.71 24.21 15.71
N ARG A 152 12.96 23.71 14.50
CA ARG A 152 14.32 23.32 14.05
C ARG A 152 15.30 24.49 14.05
N ARG A 153 14.86 25.69 13.65
CA ARG A 153 15.71 26.90 13.67
C ARG A 153 16.02 27.40 15.09
N LYS A 154 15.11 27.22 16.05
CA LYS A 154 15.38 27.51 17.47
C LYS A 154 16.39 26.52 18.07
N VAL A 155 16.30 25.23 17.73
CA VAL A 155 17.24 24.20 18.21
C VAL A 155 18.63 24.33 17.58
N GLY A 156 18.72 24.72 16.30
CA GLY A 156 19.99 24.94 15.60
C GLY A 156 20.74 26.23 15.97
N ARG A 157 20.13 27.12 16.77
CA ARG A 157 20.74 28.36 17.29
C ARG A 157 21.00 28.26 18.80
N GLY A 158 21.57 27.15 19.25
CA GLY A 158 22.03 26.99 20.64
C GLY A 158 23.44 27.55 20.85
N ARG A 159 23.59 28.85 21.09
CA ARG A 159 24.60 29.35 22.03
C ARG A 159 23.81 29.66 23.31
N PRO A 160 24.10 29.05 24.47
CA PRO A 160 23.34 29.37 25.67
C PRO A 160 23.74 30.78 26.14
N PRO A 161 22.80 31.73 26.33
CA PRO A 161 23.04 32.79 27.28
C PRO A 161 22.80 32.21 28.68
N ALA A 162 23.83 32.27 29.50
CA ALA A 162 23.67 32.15 30.95
C ALA A 162 22.84 33.34 31.45
N GLY A 163 21.86 33.08 32.33
CA GLY A 163 21.18 34.11 33.09
C GLY A 163 19.68 33.90 33.22
N ASP A 164 19.30 33.23 34.30
CA ASP A 164 18.13 33.38 35.17
C ASP A 164 16.69 33.60 34.65
N ALA A 165 15.81 32.96 35.42
CA ALA A 165 14.40 33.22 35.70
C ALA A 165 13.33 32.44 34.92
N ASP A 166 12.56 31.72 35.74
CA ASP A 166 11.19 31.26 35.60
C ASP A 166 10.91 29.92 34.90
N THR A 167 10.82 28.92 35.77
CA THR A 167 10.38 27.54 35.53
C THR A 167 8.85 27.50 35.61
N ASP A 168 8.17 27.99 34.57
CA ASP A 168 6.77 27.61 34.35
C ASP A 168 6.76 26.24 33.65
N THR A 169 6.83 25.21 34.50
CA THR A 169 6.56 23.83 34.11
C THR A 169 5.04 23.68 34.02
N ASP A 170 4.43 24.20 32.96
CA ASP A 170 3.06 23.86 32.61
C ASP A 170 3.04 22.44 32.04
N GLY A 171 2.43 21.54 32.80
CA GLY A 171 2.26 20.13 32.47
C GLY A 171 1.34 19.94 31.27
N GLU A 172 1.93 19.71 30.10
CA GLU A 172 1.26 19.17 28.91
C GLU A 172 1.69 17.71 28.67
N ASP A 173 1.56 16.84 29.68
CA ASP A 173 1.85 15.39 29.53
C ASP A 173 0.57 14.52 29.55
N ASN A 174 -0.61 15.13 29.46
CA ASN A 174 -1.89 14.40 29.47
C ASN A 174 -2.67 14.42 28.14
N ASP A 175 -2.34 15.32 27.20
CA ASP A 175 -3.04 15.42 25.91
C ASP A 175 -2.50 14.46 24.83
N GLU A 176 -1.25 13.99 24.93
CA GLU A 176 -0.68 13.09 23.90
C GLU A 176 -1.26 11.65 23.97
N LEU A 177 -1.76 11.23 25.13
CA LEU A 177 -2.35 9.90 25.33
C LEU A 177 -3.83 9.87 24.92
N GLU A 178 -4.58 10.94 25.17
CA GLU A 178 -5.97 11.07 24.70
C GLU A 178 -6.04 11.36 23.18
N GLU A 179 -5.09 12.12 22.61
CA GLU A 179 -5.04 12.33 21.15
C GLU A 179 -4.70 11.03 20.40
N LYS A 180 -3.77 10.20 20.91
CA LYS A 180 -3.47 8.89 20.30
C LYS A 180 -4.68 7.96 20.26
N THR A 181 -5.46 7.88 21.34
CA THR A 181 -6.66 7.02 21.40
C THR A 181 -7.85 7.58 20.59
N ALA A 182 -7.93 8.90 20.39
CA ALA A 182 -8.91 9.53 19.51
C ALA A 182 -8.51 9.48 18.01
N VAL A 183 -7.21 9.51 17.69
CA VAL A 183 -6.66 9.37 16.34
C VAL A 183 -6.85 7.94 15.82
N GLU A 184 -6.70 6.92 16.67
CA GLU A 184 -6.99 5.52 16.32
C GLU A 184 -8.48 5.30 16.00
N LYS A 185 -9.39 5.93 16.76
CA LYS A 185 -10.84 5.89 16.48
C LYS A 185 -11.23 6.67 15.21
N LYS A 186 -10.48 7.72 14.83
CA LYS A 186 -10.71 8.53 13.61
C LYS A 186 -10.12 7.91 12.33
N ASN A 187 -9.26 6.90 12.42
CA ASN A 187 -8.59 6.29 11.27
C ASN A 187 -9.21 4.97 10.79
N HIS A 188 -10.37 4.58 11.33
CA HIS A 188 -11.05 3.38 10.85
C HIS A 188 -11.83 3.69 9.56
N PHE A 189 -11.18 3.53 8.41
CA PHE A 189 -11.85 3.56 7.10
C PHE A 189 -12.82 2.40 6.98
N SER A 190 -14.00 2.64 6.41
CA SER A 190 -14.96 1.56 6.19
C SER A 190 -14.42 0.58 5.14
N ARG A 191 -14.92 -0.66 5.15
CA ARG A 191 -14.60 -1.65 4.11
C ARG A 191 -14.90 -1.11 2.71
N ALA A 192 -15.99 -0.35 2.57
CA ALA A 192 -16.40 0.25 1.30
C ALA A 192 -15.39 1.30 0.82
N ASP A 193 -14.81 2.09 1.74
CA ASP A 193 -13.77 3.07 1.41
C ASP A 193 -12.49 2.37 0.92
N LEU A 194 -12.08 1.30 1.62
CA LEU A 194 -10.89 0.54 1.24
C LEU A 194 -11.07 -0.16 -0.11
N MET A 195 -12.23 -0.77 -0.36
CA MET A 195 -12.52 -1.47 -1.63
C MET A 195 -12.34 -0.56 -2.86
N ARG A 196 -12.70 0.73 -2.77
CA ARG A 196 -12.53 1.70 -3.87
C ARG A 196 -11.06 1.88 -4.26
N TYR A 197 -10.15 1.57 -3.36
CA TYR A 197 -8.73 1.88 -3.47
C TYR A 197 -7.80 0.67 -3.55
N MET A 198 -8.30 -0.55 -3.33
CA MET A 198 -7.50 -1.79 -3.36
C MET A 198 -6.70 -1.94 -4.66
N GLY A 199 -7.32 -1.67 -5.81
CA GLY A 199 -6.69 -1.78 -7.14
C GLY A 199 -6.05 -0.49 -7.66
N LYS A 200 -6.08 0.60 -6.90
CA LYS A 200 -5.60 1.92 -7.34
C LYS A 200 -4.10 2.04 -7.11
N ASN A 201 -3.34 2.25 -8.19
CA ASN A 201 -1.89 2.35 -8.17
C ASN A 201 -1.36 3.80 -8.26
N SER A 202 -2.23 4.79 -8.46
CA SER A 202 -1.88 6.20 -8.42
C SER A 202 -3.03 7.05 -7.92
N PHE A 203 -2.72 8.16 -7.28
CA PHE A 203 -3.67 9.14 -6.78
C PHE A 203 -3.23 10.53 -7.24
N ASP A 204 -4.15 11.25 -7.87
CA ASP A 204 -3.92 12.60 -8.38
C ASP A 204 -4.56 13.61 -7.43
N LEU A 205 -3.78 14.62 -7.05
CA LEU A 205 -4.18 15.72 -6.19
C LEU A 205 -4.06 17.02 -6.97
N ASP A 206 -5.17 17.69 -7.20
CA ASP A 206 -5.16 19.07 -7.66
C ASP A 206 -4.91 19.98 -6.46
N LEU A 207 -4.07 21.00 -6.63
CA LEU A 207 -3.73 21.95 -5.57
C LEU A 207 -4.43 23.30 -5.82
N PRO A 208 -5.71 23.45 -5.42
CA PRO A 208 -6.49 24.65 -5.68
C PRO A 208 -5.95 25.87 -4.90
N GLY A 209 -5.99 27.04 -5.53
CA GLY A 209 -5.58 28.32 -4.91
C GLY A 209 -4.11 28.70 -5.06
N LEU A 210 -3.39 28.05 -5.99
CA LEU A 210 -2.04 28.42 -6.44
C LEU A 210 -2.01 29.03 -7.86
N GLY A 211 -3.13 28.99 -8.58
CA GLY A 211 -3.35 29.77 -9.81
C GLY A 211 -4.03 31.08 -9.46
N SER A 212 -3.61 32.18 -10.08
CA SER A 212 -4.08 33.52 -9.77
C SER A 212 -5.47 33.82 -10.36
N GLU A 213 -5.97 33.02 -11.30
CA GLU A 213 -7.28 33.23 -11.92
C GLU A 213 -7.98 31.93 -12.29
N ALA A 214 -9.31 31.99 -12.46
CA ALA A 214 -10.20 30.86 -12.74
C ALA A 214 -9.95 30.14 -14.08
N SER A 215 -8.97 30.59 -14.88
CA SER A 215 -8.66 30.07 -16.21
C SER A 215 -7.23 29.52 -16.33
N GLU A 216 -6.49 29.37 -15.22
CA GLU A 216 -5.12 28.85 -15.21
C GLU A 216 -5.06 27.35 -14.90
N GLU A 217 -4.17 26.62 -15.59
CA GLU A 217 -3.81 25.24 -15.25
C GLU A 217 -3.35 25.18 -13.78
N GLN A 218 -4.03 24.38 -12.98
CA GLN A 218 -3.68 24.23 -11.56
C GLN A 218 -2.51 23.25 -11.43
N PRO A 219 -1.54 23.50 -10.51
CA PRO A 219 -0.52 22.52 -10.22
C PRO A 219 -1.18 21.26 -9.64
N SER A 220 -0.74 20.09 -10.11
CA SER A 220 -1.21 18.81 -9.60
C SER A 220 -0.06 17.90 -9.21
N VAL A 221 -0.33 17.03 -8.25
CA VAL A 221 0.62 16.05 -7.73
C VAL A 221 0.04 14.66 -7.96
N ARG A 222 0.79 13.81 -8.66
CA ARG A 222 0.47 12.39 -8.81
C ARG A 222 1.35 11.58 -7.90
N ILE A 223 0.73 10.89 -6.94
CA ILE A 223 1.39 9.90 -6.10
C ILE A 223 1.19 8.54 -6.75
N GLN A 224 2.25 7.78 -6.97
CA GLN A 224 2.20 6.41 -7.50
C GLN A 224 2.60 5.43 -6.39
N TRP A 225 1.85 4.33 -6.25
CA TRP A 225 2.16 3.22 -5.35
C TRP A 225 1.89 1.90 -6.05
N LYS A 226 2.95 1.22 -6.47
CA LYS A 226 2.89 -0.09 -7.12
C LYS A 226 3.29 -1.20 -6.16
N ILE A 227 2.68 -2.37 -6.34
CA ILE A 227 3.07 -3.60 -5.65
C ILE A 227 3.75 -4.50 -6.68
N GLU A 228 5.02 -4.84 -6.43
CA GLU A 228 5.82 -5.73 -7.25
C GLU A 228 6.06 -7.03 -6.50
N LEU A 229 5.95 -8.18 -7.17
CA LEU A 229 6.22 -9.48 -6.56
C LEU A 229 7.51 -10.07 -7.11
N ASP A 230 8.37 -10.55 -6.21
CA ASP A 230 9.53 -11.33 -6.60
C ASP A 230 9.18 -12.81 -6.86
N TRP A 231 10.19 -13.62 -7.20
CA TRP A 231 10.00 -15.02 -7.56
C TRP A 231 9.50 -15.91 -6.40
N THR A 232 9.65 -15.49 -5.15
CA THR A 232 9.13 -16.20 -3.96
C THR A 232 7.67 -15.87 -3.68
N GLY A 233 7.13 -14.86 -4.35
CA GLY A 233 5.83 -14.28 -4.04
C GLY A 233 5.90 -13.18 -2.98
N GLU A 234 7.09 -12.81 -2.50
CA GLU A 234 7.26 -11.67 -1.60
C GLU A 234 6.91 -10.38 -2.34
N ALA A 235 6.02 -9.59 -1.74
CA ALA A 235 5.55 -8.35 -2.33
C ALA A 235 6.30 -7.14 -1.77
N ARG A 236 6.67 -6.21 -2.64
CA ARG A 236 7.36 -4.95 -2.29
C ARG A 236 6.56 -3.76 -2.78
N SER A 237 6.50 -2.72 -1.95
CA SER A 237 5.90 -1.45 -2.31
C SER A 237 6.91 -0.54 -2.98
N LYS A 238 6.54 0.03 -4.13
CA LYS A 238 7.30 1.08 -4.82
C LYS A 238 6.45 2.34 -4.89
N ILE A 239 6.83 3.33 -4.10
CA ILE A 239 6.13 4.61 -3.99
C ILE A 239 6.95 5.66 -4.72
N GLY A 240 6.28 6.54 -5.46
CA GLY A 240 6.90 7.69 -6.12
C GLY A 240 5.94 8.86 -6.21
N LEU A 241 6.47 10.05 -6.47
CA LEU A 241 5.70 11.28 -6.59
C LEU A 241 6.12 12.05 -7.83
N PHE A 242 5.13 12.54 -8.57
CA PHE A 242 5.30 13.36 -9.76
C PHE A 242 4.55 14.68 -9.57
N VAL A 243 5.14 15.76 -10.07
CA VAL A 243 4.53 17.09 -10.03
C VAL A 243 4.28 17.54 -11.46
N ALA A 244 3.05 17.92 -11.76
CA ALA A 244 2.71 18.68 -12.96
C ALA A 244 2.57 20.15 -12.54
N ALA A 245 3.54 20.97 -12.94
CA ALA A 245 3.55 22.39 -12.67
C ALA A 245 3.12 23.18 -13.93
N PRO A 246 2.42 24.31 -13.78
CA PRO A 246 2.05 25.15 -14.92
C PRO A 246 3.29 25.71 -15.63
N ALA A 247 3.19 25.94 -16.95
CA ALA A 247 4.32 26.42 -17.76
C ALA A 247 5.00 27.70 -17.22
N LYS A 248 4.24 28.59 -16.58
CA LYS A 248 4.75 29.83 -15.98
C LYS A 248 5.72 29.57 -14.82
N TRP A 249 5.51 28.50 -14.05
CA TRP A 249 6.39 28.13 -12.94
C TRP A 249 7.77 27.69 -13.44
N HIS A 250 7.81 26.98 -14.58
CA HIS A 250 9.07 26.64 -15.24
C HIS A 250 9.82 27.88 -15.76
N GLY A 251 9.10 28.95 -16.09
CA GLY A 251 9.67 30.25 -16.44
C GLY A 251 10.46 30.89 -15.29
N ASN A 252 9.93 30.80 -14.06
CA ASN A 252 10.54 31.35 -12.85
C ASN A 252 11.59 30.40 -12.23
N ASP A 253 11.57 29.10 -12.57
CA ASP A 253 12.51 28.08 -12.06
C ASP A 253 13.81 27.95 -12.87
N LYS A 254 14.07 28.83 -13.85
CA LYS A 254 15.23 28.74 -14.74
C LYS A 254 16.60 28.76 -14.04
N GLY A 255 16.67 29.30 -12.82
CA GLY A 255 17.91 29.39 -12.03
C GLY A 255 18.17 28.26 -11.02
N ARG A 256 17.12 27.58 -10.52
CA ARG A 256 17.24 26.58 -9.44
C ARG A 256 16.85 25.16 -9.85
N LYS A 257 16.06 24.98 -10.92
CA LYS A 257 15.51 23.66 -11.32
C LYS A 257 14.87 22.91 -10.14
N SER A 258 14.30 23.64 -9.18
CA SER A 258 13.79 23.07 -7.94
C SER A 258 12.60 22.14 -8.19
N LEU A 259 11.75 22.46 -9.17
CA LEU A 259 10.58 21.65 -9.52
C LEU A 259 10.98 20.28 -10.09
N ALA A 260 12.03 20.24 -10.91
CA ALA A 260 12.59 19.00 -11.44
C ALA A 260 13.23 18.13 -10.35
N GLY A 261 13.66 18.73 -9.23
CA GLY A 261 14.25 18.02 -8.10
C GLY A 261 13.23 17.40 -7.12
N ILE A 262 11.95 17.77 -7.21
CA ILE A 262 10.93 17.33 -6.24
C ILE A 262 10.78 15.80 -6.17
N PRO A 263 10.69 15.05 -7.30
CA PRO A 263 10.61 13.59 -7.24
C PRO A 263 11.81 12.96 -6.52
N ALA A 264 13.03 13.46 -6.79
CA ALA A 264 14.25 12.95 -6.16
C ALA A 264 14.30 13.27 -4.65
N MET A 265 13.82 14.45 -4.26
CA MET A 265 13.67 14.81 -2.84
C MET A 265 12.66 13.89 -2.15
N PHE A 266 11.50 13.64 -2.76
CA PHE A 266 10.51 12.71 -2.21
C PHE A 266 11.09 11.30 -2.02
N ASP A 267 11.79 10.78 -3.03
CA ASP A 267 12.48 9.48 -2.93
C ASP A 267 13.49 9.46 -1.77
N GLN A 268 14.17 10.58 -1.50
CA GLN A 268 15.10 10.70 -0.38
C GLN A 268 14.38 10.70 0.98
N LEU A 269 13.19 11.31 1.10
CA LEU A 269 12.39 11.26 2.32
C LEU A 269 11.95 9.83 2.62
N ILE A 270 11.43 9.12 1.61
CA ILE A 270 11.03 7.71 1.74
C ILE A 270 12.22 6.81 2.12
N ARG A 271 13.41 7.04 1.55
CA ARG A 271 14.64 6.28 1.89
C ARG A 271 15.16 6.53 3.29
N LYS A 272 14.84 7.69 3.87
CA LYS A 272 15.19 8.05 5.26
C LYS A 272 14.18 7.54 6.27
N ASP A 273 13.30 6.63 5.86
CA ASP A 273 12.24 6.00 6.67
C ASP A 273 11.23 7.01 7.23
N GLU A 274 11.02 8.13 6.52
CA GLU A 274 9.90 9.02 6.82
C GLU A 274 8.58 8.36 6.40
N ASP A 275 7.53 8.56 7.19
CA ASP A 275 6.21 8.04 6.85
C ASP A 275 5.75 8.59 5.48
N PRO A 276 5.22 7.76 4.57
CA PRO A 276 4.81 8.21 3.24
C PRO A 276 3.82 9.38 3.26
N MET A 277 2.95 9.48 4.27
CA MET A 277 2.01 10.59 4.41
C MET A 277 2.74 11.89 4.73
N ASP A 278 3.72 11.85 5.63
CA ASP A 278 4.51 13.02 6.02
C ASP A 278 5.38 13.53 4.87
N ALA A 279 5.97 12.60 4.10
CA ALA A 279 6.70 12.95 2.88
C ALA A 279 5.79 13.65 1.85
N VAL A 280 4.57 13.14 1.62
CA VAL A 280 3.59 13.78 0.72
C VAL A 280 3.17 15.15 1.26
N LYS A 281 2.84 15.27 2.55
CA LYS A 281 2.48 16.55 3.19
C LYS A 281 3.58 17.59 3.04
N THR A 282 4.83 17.18 3.19
CA THR A 282 6.00 18.05 3.00
C THR A 282 6.06 18.58 1.58
N VAL A 283 5.93 17.71 0.57
CA VAL A 283 5.93 18.13 -0.85
C VAL A 283 4.75 19.07 -1.15
N VAL A 284 3.54 18.72 -0.70
CA VAL A 284 2.34 19.55 -0.91
C VAL A 284 2.49 20.91 -0.24
N ALA A 285 3.03 20.97 0.97
CA ALA A 285 3.26 22.23 1.69
C ALA A 285 4.33 23.11 1.01
N LEU A 286 5.38 22.51 0.42
CA LEU A 286 6.38 23.23 -0.36
C LEU A 286 5.78 23.85 -1.63
N LEU A 287 5.04 23.05 -2.40
CA LEU A 287 4.37 23.53 -3.63
C LEU A 287 3.36 24.64 -3.32
N ALA A 288 2.62 24.51 -2.21
CA ALA A 288 1.67 25.52 -1.78
C ALA A 288 2.33 26.80 -1.22
N GLY A 289 3.58 26.70 -0.76
CA GLY A 289 4.37 27.84 -0.25
C GLY A 289 5.03 28.65 -1.37
N ASP A 290 5.59 27.98 -2.39
CA ASP A 290 6.32 28.62 -3.49
C ASP A 290 5.41 29.31 -4.52
N GLY A 291 4.16 28.85 -4.70
CA GLY A 291 3.21 29.50 -5.62
C GLY A 291 2.66 30.87 -5.15
N ARG A 292 3.14 31.40 -4.02
CA ARG A 292 2.71 32.71 -3.47
C ARG A 292 3.83 33.76 -3.39
N SER A 293 5.04 33.46 -3.89
CA SER A 293 6.19 34.38 -3.87
C SER A 293 6.40 35.07 -5.21
#